data_AF-A0A7J4ULE2-F1
#
_entry.id   AF-A0A7J4ULE2-F1
#
_cell.length_a   1.000
_cell.length_b   1.000
_cell.length_c   1.000
_cell.angle_alpha   90.00
_cell.angle_beta   90.00
_cell.angle_gamma   90.00
#
_symmetry.space_group_name_H-M   'P 1'
#
loop_
_entity.id
_entity.type
_entity.pdbx_description
1 polymer ?
#
loop_
_entity_poly.entity_id
_entity_poly.type
_entity_poly.pdbx_seq_one_letter_code
_entity_poly.pdbx_strand_id
1 'polypeptide(L)'
;MKGRIKFAEEKVKESLIKLKTSKTEDQRLYKWINRALDDIEEDTFCATQVPKKLILKVYIEKYGIDNLWKYDLPSGWRLLYSVANSDIIVLAIIIEWFDHKNYERRFKY
;
A
#
# COMPACT_ATOMS: atom_id res chain seq x y z
N MET A 1 -11.57 -2.73 -11.63
CA MET A 1 -11.06 -3.83 -12.50
C MET A 1 -10.32 -4.81 -11.63
N LYS A 2 -10.63 -6.11 -11.71
CA LYS A 2 -10.00 -7.09 -10.82
C LYS A 2 -8.50 -7.19 -11.08
N GLY A 3 -7.71 -7.11 -10.03
CA GLY A 3 -6.25 -7.20 -10.08
C GLY A 3 -5.70 -8.35 -9.27
N ARG A 4 -4.39 -8.53 -9.31
CA ARG A 4 -3.65 -9.42 -8.40
C ARG A 4 -2.74 -8.59 -7.50
N ILE A 5 -2.62 -9.01 -6.25
CA ILE A 5 -1.79 -8.34 -5.26
C ILE A 5 -0.38 -8.94 -5.27
N LYS A 6 0.62 -8.06 -5.24
CA LYS A 6 2.02 -8.40 -4.95
C LYS A 6 2.56 -7.46 -3.88
N PHE A 7 3.55 -7.92 -3.13
CA PHE A 7 4.28 -7.08 -2.18
C PHE A 7 5.60 -6.65 -2.82
N ALA A 8 5.97 -5.37 -2.68
CA ALA A 8 7.21 -4.83 -3.23
C ALA A 8 8.46 -5.47 -2.61
N GLU A 9 8.36 -5.93 -1.36
CA GLU A 9 9.44 -6.60 -0.63
C GLU A 9 8.89 -7.73 0.24
N GLU A 10 9.63 -8.82 0.41
CA GLU A 10 9.20 -9.94 1.26
C GLU A 10 9.00 -9.49 2.72
N LYS A 11 9.84 -8.58 3.21
CA LYS A 11 9.71 -8.00 4.56
C LYS A 11 8.38 -7.29 4.81
N VAL A 12 7.74 -6.76 3.76
CA VAL A 12 6.43 -6.11 3.86
C VAL A 12 5.37 -7.18 4.11
N LYS A 13 5.42 -8.28 3.35
CA LYS A 13 4.56 -9.44 3.57
C LYS A 13 4.78 -10.08 4.94
N GLU A 14 6.03 -10.22 5.37
CA GLU A 14 6.34 -10.70 6.73
C GLU A 14 5.78 -9.78 7.82
N SER A 15 5.87 -8.46 7.64
CA SER A 15 5.28 -7.49 8.56
C SER A 15 3.76 -7.70 8.70
N LEU A 16 3.05 -7.94 7.58
CA LEU A 16 1.62 -8.25 7.62
C LEU A 16 1.32 -9.53 8.41
N ILE A 17 2.12 -10.58 8.20
CA ILE A 17 1.96 -11.86 8.91
C ILE A 17 2.19 -11.68 10.41
N LYS A 18 3.19 -10.89 10.81
CA LYS A 18 3.49 -10.59 12.22
C LYS A 18 2.35 -9.86 12.92
N LEU A 19 1.65 -8.96 12.22
CA LEU A 19 0.48 -8.25 12.78
C LEU A 19 -0.65 -9.21 13.18
N LYS A 20 -0.79 -10.34 12.48
CA LYS A 20 -1.83 -11.34 12.75
C LYS A 20 -1.69 -11.98 14.14
N THR A 21 -0.46 -12.22 14.60
CA THR A 21 -0.16 -12.93 15.85
C THR A 21 0.24 -12.01 17.00
N SER A 22 0.25 -10.70 16.79
CA SER A 22 0.65 -9.70 17.77
C SER A 22 -0.53 -9.22 18.65
N LYS A 23 -0.34 -8.08 19.33
CA LYS A 23 -1.28 -7.45 20.27
C LYS A 23 -2.60 -7.02 19.61
N THR A 24 -3.60 -6.71 20.43
CA THR A 24 -4.96 -6.36 20.00
C THR A 24 -5.03 -5.22 18.98
N GLU A 25 -4.19 -4.19 19.11
CA GLU A 25 -4.14 -3.07 18.16
C GLU A 25 -3.56 -3.49 16.80
N ASP A 26 -2.51 -4.32 16.81
CA ASP A 26 -1.91 -4.87 15.58
C ASP A 26 -2.89 -5.77 14.84
N GLN A 27 -3.73 -6.52 15.55
CA GLN A 27 -4.78 -7.33 14.94
C GLN A 27 -5.87 -6.49 14.27
N ARG A 28 -6.18 -5.29 14.79
CA ARG A 28 -7.10 -4.35 14.13
C ARG A 28 -6.48 -3.82 12.84
N LEU A 29 -5.21 -3.42 12.89
CA LEU A 29 -4.47 -2.99 11.71
C LEU A 29 -4.39 -4.10 10.66
N TYR A 30 -4.14 -5.35 11.07
CA TYR A 30 -4.18 -6.52 10.19
C TYR A 30 -5.54 -6.63 9.49
N LYS A 31 -6.65 -6.52 10.22
CA LYS A 31 -7.99 -6.56 9.62
C LYS A 31 -8.22 -5.43 8.61
N TRP A 32 -7.78 -4.21 8.93
CA TRP A 32 -7.91 -3.07 8.02
C TRP A 32 -7.08 -3.25 6.75
N ILE A 33 -5.84 -3.75 6.88
CA ILE A 33 -4.99 -4.00 5.71
C ILE A 33 -5.61 -5.10 4.85
N ASN A 34 -6.03 -6.23 5.41
CA ASN A 34 -6.66 -7.29 4.59
C ASN A 34 -7.92 -6.79 3.89
N ARG A 35 -8.75 -5.98 4.57
CA ARG A 35 -9.91 -5.38 3.93
C ARG A 35 -9.51 -4.49 2.73
N ALA A 36 -8.49 -3.66 2.90
CA ALA A 36 -7.98 -2.83 1.81
C ALA A 36 -7.37 -3.67 0.68
N LEU A 37 -6.72 -4.80 0.99
CA LEU A 37 -6.26 -5.75 -0.01
C LEU A 37 -7.44 -6.32 -0.81
N ASP A 38 -8.50 -6.78 -0.14
CA ASP A 38 -9.70 -7.30 -0.80
C ASP A 38 -10.32 -6.23 -1.74
N ASP A 39 -10.46 -4.98 -1.26
CA ASP A 39 -11.00 -3.88 -2.05
C ASP A 39 -10.11 -3.57 -3.28
N ILE A 40 -8.78 -3.58 -3.11
CA ILE A 40 -7.80 -3.37 -4.20
C ILE A 40 -7.81 -4.53 -5.20
N GLU A 41 -8.04 -5.77 -4.73
CA GLU A 41 -8.16 -6.93 -5.62
C GLU A 41 -9.42 -6.84 -6.48
N GLU A 42 -10.53 -6.33 -5.94
CA GLU A 42 -11.77 -6.08 -6.66
C GLU A 42 -11.65 -4.90 -7.63
N ASP A 43 -11.04 -3.81 -7.18
CA ASP A 43 -10.73 -2.65 -7.99
C ASP A 43 -9.40 -1.98 -7.63
N THR A 44 -8.38 -2.21 -8.47
CA THR A 44 -7.03 -1.67 -8.25
C THR A 44 -6.96 -0.15 -8.28
N PHE A 45 -7.98 0.52 -8.80
CA PHE A 45 -8.05 1.99 -8.91
C PHE A 45 -8.95 2.64 -7.85
N CYS A 46 -9.35 1.90 -6.81
CA CYS A 46 -10.28 2.37 -5.78
C CYS A 46 -9.72 3.46 -4.84
N ALA A 47 -8.40 3.70 -4.86
CA ALA A 47 -7.72 4.59 -3.94
C ALA A 47 -7.44 5.99 -4.54
N THR A 48 -6.85 6.89 -3.75
CA THR A 48 -6.45 8.21 -4.25
C THR A 48 -5.08 8.15 -4.92
N GLN A 49 -4.99 8.55 -6.19
CA GLN A 49 -3.70 8.66 -6.88
C GLN A 49 -2.89 9.84 -6.33
N VAL A 50 -1.63 9.58 -5.98
CA VAL A 50 -0.68 10.61 -5.56
C VAL A 50 -0.15 11.33 -6.80
N PRO A 51 -0.20 12.67 -6.86
CA PRO A 51 0.36 13.44 -7.98
C PRO A 51 1.82 13.07 -8.24
N LYS A 52 2.22 12.87 -9.52
CA LYS A 52 3.58 12.43 -9.89
C LYS A 52 4.70 13.27 -9.26
N LYS A 53 4.49 14.58 -9.15
CA LYS A 53 5.43 15.53 -8.51
C LYS A 53 5.67 15.28 -7.01
N LEU A 54 4.75 14.59 -6.34
CA LEU A 54 4.80 14.27 -4.91
C LEU A 54 5.31 12.84 -4.65
N ILE A 55 5.55 12.05 -5.69
CA ILE A 55 6.13 10.71 -5.54
C ILE A 55 7.61 10.88 -5.15
N LEU A 56 7.99 10.31 -4.01
CA LEU A 56 9.36 10.38 -3.53
C LEU A 56 10.30 9.64 -4.49
N LYS A 57 11.44 10.28 -4.81
CA LYS A 57 12.48 9.70 -5.68
C LYS A 57 12.92 8.31 -5.22
N VAL A 58 12.99 8.07 -3.91
CA VAL A 58 13.35 6.77 -3.35
C VAL A 58 12.45 5.64 -3.82
N TYR A 59 11.14 5.87 -4.02
CA TYR A 59 10.25 4.83 -4.52
C TYR A 59 10.44 4.59 -6.01
N ILE A 60 10.68 5.66 -6.79
CA ILE A 60 10.94 5.58 -8.22
C ILE A 60 12.25 4.83 -8.48
N GLU A 61 13.32 5.21 -7.78
CA GLU A 61 14.65 4.60 -7.91
C GLU A 61 14.67 3.16 -7.42
N LYS A 62 13.99 2.86 -6.31
CA LYS A 62 14.01 1.52 -5.72
C LYS A 62 13.09 0.53 -6.42
N TYR A 63 11.91 0.96 -6.84
CA TYR A 63 10.86 0.06 -7.35
C TYR A 63 10.55 0.28 -8.84
N GLY A 64 11.13 1.29 -9.48
CA GLY A 64 10.88 1.58 -10.89
C GLY A 64 9.43 2.03 -11.19
N ILE A 65 8.71 2.52 -10.18
CA ILE A 65 7.30 2.89 -10.31
C ILE A 65 7.14 4.27 -10.94
N ASP A 66 6.11 4.44 -11.75
CA ASP A 66 5.72 5.72 -12.38
C ASP A 66 4.39 6.28 -11.84
N ASN A 67 3.75 5.52 -10.95
CA ASN A 67 2.51 5.85 -10.28
C ASN A 67 2.54 5.40 -8.80
N LEU A 68 1.75 6.08 -7.98
CA LEU A 68 1.61 5.77 -6.56
C LEU A 68 0.17 6.06 -6.14
N TRP A 69 -0.41 5.15 -5.38
CA TRP A 69 -1.77 5.19 -4.88
C TRP A 69 -1.74 5.15 -3.36
N LYS A 70 -2.64 5.93 -2.75
CA LYS A 70 -2.80 6.05 -1.30
C LYS A 70 -4.21 5.62 -0.93
N TYR A 71 -4.31 4.49 -0.24
CA TYR A 71 -5.54 4.02 0.37
C TYR A 71 -5.58 4.50 1.83
N ASP A 72 -6.64 5.23 2.20
CA ASP A 72 -6.82 5.73 3.56
C ASP A 72 -7.46 4.64 4.44
N LEU A 73 -6.73 4.21 5.46
CA LEU A 73 -7.15 3.22 6.45
C LEU A 73 -7.70 3.94 7.71
N PRO A 74 -8.47 3.24 8.56
CA PRO A 74 -8.94 3.81 9.82
C PRO A 74 -7.82 4.34 10.71
N SER A 75 -8.17 5.27 11.61
CA SER A 75 -7.23 5.92 12.54
C SER A 75 -6.06 6.66 11.87
N GLY A 76 -6.26 7.14 10.65
CA GLY A 76 -5.25 7.92 9.91
C GLY A 76 -4.08 7.09 9.37
N TRP A 77 -4.21 5.76 9.37
CA TRP A 77 -3.26 4.89 8.68
C TRP A 77 -3.40 5.06 7.17
N ARG A 78 -2.29 4.86 6.44
CA ARG A 78 -2.26 4.96 4.98
C ARG A 78 -1.51 3.78 4.42
N LEU A 79 -2.09 3.12 3.43
CA LEU A 79 -1.45 2.07 2.66
C LEU A 79 -1.07 2.62 1.30
N LEU A 80 0.18 2.41 0.91
CA LEU A 80 0.72 2.82 -0.38
C LEU A 80 0.92 1.63 -1.30
N TYR A 81 0.50 1.78 -2.55
CA TYR A 81 0.71 0.78 -3.59
C TYR A 81 0.91 1.42 -4.96
N SER A 82 1.53 0.70 -5.88
CA SER A 82 1.63 1.07 -7.30
C SER A 82 0.76 0.11 -8.12
N VAL A 83 0.26 0.57 -9.26
CA VAL A 83 -0.52 -0.26 -10.19
C VAL A 83 0.28 -0.46 -11.46
N ALA A 84 0.60 -1.72 -11.78
CA ALA A 84 1.27 -2.09 -13.02
C ALA A 84 0.31 -2.87 -13.93
N ASN A 85 0.21 -2.46 -15.20
CA ASN A 85 -0.52 -3.22 -16.19
C ASN A 85 0.43 -4.21 -16.85
N SER A 86 0.22 -5.50 -16.64
CA SER A 86 0.79 -6.55 -17.49
C SER A 86 -0.30 -7.01 -18.46
N ASP A 87 0.07 -7.44 -19.67
CA ASP A 87 -0.82 -7.64 -20.83
C ASP A 87 -2.14 -8.40 -20.57
N ILE A 88 -2.24 -9.15 -19.47
CA ILE A 88 -3.41 -9.96 -19.10
C ILE A 88 -3.93 -9.63 -17.68
N ILE A 89 -3.14 -8.99 -16.82
CA ILE A 89 -3.45 -8.83 -15.38
C ILE A 89 -2.97 -7.48 -14.87
N VAL A 90 -3.85 -6.77 -14.15
CA VAL A 90 -3.48 -5.57 -13.38
C VAL A 90 -2.90 -6.00 -12.04
N LEU A 91 -1.70 -5.52 -11.73
CA LEU A 91 -0.98 -5.84 -10.51
C LEU A 91 -1.00 -4.64 -9.55
N ALA A 92 -1.53 -4.83 -8.35
CA ALA A 92 -1.35 -3.90 -7.25
C ALA A 92 -0.13 -4.30 -6.43
N ILE A 93 0.91 -3.47 -6.45
CA ILE A 93 2.19 -3.69 -5.77
C ILE A 93 2.19 -2.91 -4.46
N ILE A 94 1.95 -3.58 -3.33
CA ILE A 94 1.94 -3.00 -1.99
C ILE A 94 3.37 -2.60 -1.58
N ILE A 95 3.58 -1.33 -1.30
CA ILE A 95 4.90 -0.77 -0.99
C ILE A 95 5.13 -0.72 0.53
N GLU A 96 4.25 -0.03 1.26
CA GLU A 96 4.31 0.08 2.72
C GLU A 96 3.00 0.66 3.28
N TRP A 97 2.79 0.54 4.59
CA TRP A 97 1.72 1.21 5.32
C TRP A 97 2.24 1.79 6.64
N PHE A 98 1.67 2.92 7.06
CA PHE A 98 2.13 3.63 8.26
C PHE A 98 1.05 4.56 8.80
N ASP A 99 1.20 4.94 10.06
CA ASP A 99 0.34 5.94 10.72
C ASP A 99 0.53 7.35 10.13
N HIS A 100 -0.31 8.27 10.58
CA HIS A 100 -0.30 9.64 10.11
C HIS A 100 1.03 10.37 10.34
N LYS A 101 1.65 10.22 11.51
CA LYS A 101 2.88 10.92 11.88
C LYS A 101 4.05 10.45 11.02
N ASN A 102 4.16 9.14 10.84
CA ASN A 102 5.17 8.54 9.98
C ASN A 102 4.94 8.89 8.52
N TYR A 103 3.67 9.08 8.11
CA TYR A 103 3.34 9.54 6.75
C TYR A 103 3.85 10.94 6.47
N GLU A 104 3.53 11.90 7.33
CA GLU A 104 4.00 13.27 7.18
C GLU A 104 5.52 13.33 7.17
N ARG A 105 6.17 12.60 8.09
CA ARG A 105 7.63 12.54 8.16
C ARG A 105 8.27 11.96 6.90
N ARG A 106 7.66 10.95 6.29
CA ARG A 106 8.13 10.32 5.04
C ARG A 106 8.01 11.28 3.86
N PHE A 107 6.86 11.94 3.72
CA PHE A 107 6.56 12.82 2.60
C PHE A 107 7.01 14.27 2.80
N LYS A 108 7.53 14.61 3.98
CA LYS A 108 7.95 15.97 4.37
C LYS A 108 6.81 16.99 4.25
N TYR A 109 5.61 16.55 4.66
CA TYR A 109 4.46 17.43 4.85
C TYR A 109 4.55 18.17 6.18
#